data_AF-A0A3B9AM69-F1
#
_entry.id   AF-A0A3B9AM69-F1
#
_cell.length_a   1.000
_cell.length_b   1.000
_cell.length_c   1.000
_cell.angle_alpha   90.00
_cell.angle_beta   90.00
_cell.angle_gamma   90.00
#
_symmetry.space_group_name_H-M   'P 1'
#
loop_
_entity.id
_entity.type
_entity.pdbx_description
1 polymer ?
#
loop_
_entity_poly.entity_id
_entity_poly.type
_entity_poly.pdbx_seq_one_letter_code
_entity_poly.pdbx_strand_id
1 'polypeptide(L)' 'TYKDEKGQTQSLTEWHSIILWRGLADLAEKYLRKGTTVYLEGKNKTRSYDDKQGIKRYVTEIIGDHILILDKKES' A
#
# COMPACT_ATOMS: atom_id res chain seq x y z
N THR A 1 -3.54 13.26 -9.81
CA THR A 1 -2.86 14.43 -10.42
C THR A 1 -3.54 15.68 -9.93
N TYR A 2 -2.78 16.72 -9.56
CA TYR A 2 -3.34 18.02 -9.19
C TYR A 2 -2.72 19.10 -10.07
N LYS A 3 -3.45 20.20 -10.30
CA LYS A 3 -2.95 21.38 -10.99
C LYS A 3 -2.33 22.31 -9.96
N ASP A 4 -1.07 22.69 -10.14
CA ASP A 4 -0.47 23.74 -9.32
C ASP A 4 -0.99 25.13 -9.72
N GLU A 5 -0.66 26.15 -8.93
CA GLU A 5 -1.04 27.55 -9.20
C GLU A 5 -0.50 28.08 -10.55
N LYS A 6 0.49 27.41 -11.14
CA LYS A 6 1.09 27.75 -12.44
C LYS A 6 0.44 26.96 -13.59
N GLY A 7 -0.62 26.20 -13.31
CA GLY A 7 -1.37 25.44 -14.30
C GLY A 7 -0.70 24.14 -14.78
N GLN A 8 0.43 23.74 -14.18
CA GLN A 8 1.11 22.49 -14.52
C GLN A 8 0.45 21.32 -13.80
N THR A 9 0.28 20.20 -14.52
CA THR A 9 -0.29 18.98 -13.95
C THR A 9 0.81 18.19 -13.28
N GLN A 10 0.72 18.01 -11.98
CA GLN A 10 1.68 17.22 -11.20
C GLN A 10 1.08 15.88 -10.78
N SER A 11 1.87 14.82 -10.90
CA SER A 11 1.55 13.48 -10.40
C SER A 11 2.17 13.27 -9.02
N LEU A 12 1.34 13.18 -7.99
CA LEU A 12 1.77 12.78 -6.66
C LEU A 12 1.81 11.26 -6.60
N THR A 13 2.98 10.69 -6.32
CA THR A 13 3.15 9.24 -6.14
C THR A 13 3.43 8.97 -4.68
N GLU A 14 2.59 8.13 -4.07
CA GLU A 14 2.69 7.76 -2.66
C GLU A 14 2.95 6.26 -2.54
N TRP A 15 3.80 5.90 -1.58
CA TRP A 15 4.18 4.53 -1.29
C TRP A 15 3.56 4.11 0.04
N HIS A 16 2.68 3.12 -0.02
CA HIS A 16 1.96 2.63 1.14
C HIS A 16 2.46 1.24 1.52
N SER A 17 2.69 1.02 2.82
CA SER A 17 2.99 -0.32 3.35
C SER A 17 1.68 -0.98 3.77
N ILE A 18 1.31 -2.07 3.08
CA ILE A 18 0.08 -2.82 3.34
C ILE A 18 0.44 -4.15 4.01
N ILE A 19 -0.27 -4.50 5.08
CA ILE A 19 -0.09 -5.76 5.81
C ILE A 19 -1.35 -6.61 5.61
N LEU A 20 -1.16 -7.78 5.00
CA LEU A 20 -2.21 -8.79 4.81
C LEU A 20 -1.93 -10.00 5.72
N TRP A 21 -2.98 -10.57 6.29
CA TRP A 21 -2.88 -11.69 7.23
C TRP A 21 -3.70 -12.89 6.77
N ARG A 22 -3.30 -14.09 7.24
CA ARG A 22 -4.03 -15.36 7.05
C ARG A 22 -4.33 -15.61 5.56
N GLY A 23 -5.57 -15.99 5.21
CA GLY A 23 -5.94 -16.32 3.84
C GLY A 23 -5.73 -15.19 2.81
N LEU A 24 -5.72 -13.92 3.24
CA LEU A 24 -5.37 -12.81 2.34
C LEU A 24 -3.88 -12.82 1.97
N ALA A 25 -3.02 -13.25 2.89
CA ALA A 25 -1.59 -13.43 2.60
C ALA A 25 -1.37 -14.57 1.61
N ASP A 26 -2.06 -15.71 1.80
CA ASP A 26 -1.98 -16.86 0.87
C ASP A 26 -2.49 -16.50 -0.53
N LEU A 27 -3.58 -15.71 -0.61
CA LEU A 27 -4.10 -15.19 -1.87
C LEU A 27 -3.09 -14.24 -2.53
N ALA A 28 -2.53 -13.31 -1.76
CA ALA A 28 -1.57 -12.35 -2.25
C ALA A 28 -0.31 -13.02 -2.80
N GLU A 29 0.22 -14.02 -2.10
CA GLU A 29 1.38 -14.80 -2.55
C GLU A 29 1.12 -15.50 -3.90
N LYS A 30 -0.07 -16.10 -4.05
CA LYS A 30 -0.41 -16.84 -5.25
C LYS A 30 -0.61 -15.94 -6.46
N TYR A 31 -1.27 -14.80 -6.29
CA TYR A 31 -1.79 -14.02 -7.41
C TYR A 31 -1.14 -12.65 -7.61
N LEU A 32 -0.52 -12.04 -6.60
CA LEU A 32 0.13 -10.74 -6.76
C LEU A 32 1.55 -10.90 -7.30
N ARG A 33 1.86 -10.06 -8.29
CA ARG A 33 3.21 -9.89 -8.83
C ARG A 33 3.53 -8.40 -8.91
N LYS A 34 4.79 -8.07 -9.16
CA LYS A 34 5.18 -6.66 -9.36
C LYS A 34 4.41 -6.09 -10.56
N GLY A 35 3.76 -4.96 -10.36
CA GLY A 35 2.96 -4.28 -11.39
C GLY A 35 1.47 -4.62 -11.37
N THR A 36 1.05 -5.62 -10.58
CA THR A 36 -0.36 -5.97 -10.45
C THR A 36 -1.15 -4.80 -9.86
N THR A 37 -2.22 -4.40 -10.56
CA THR A 37 -3.13 -3.37 -10.06
C THR A 37 -4.15 -3.97 -9.11
N VAL A 38 -4.34 -3.35 -7.95
CA VAL A 38 -5.23 -3.84 -6.89
C VAL A 38 -6.08 -2.72 -6.31
N TYR A 39 -7.28 -3.09 -5.90
CA TYR A 39 -8.09 -2.33 -4.95
C TYR A 39 -7.90 -2.93 -3.56
N LEU A 40 -7.75 -2.06 -2.56
CA LEU A 40 -7.50 -2.44 -1.17
C LEU A 40 -8.40 -1.63 -0.25
N GLU A 41 -8.98 -2.31 0.74
CA GLU A 41 -9.69 -1.71 1.85
C GLU A 41 -9.10 -2.23 3.16
N GLY A 42 -8.98 -1.34 4.15
CA GLY A 42 -8.38 -1.67 5.43
C GLY A 42 -8.34 -0.50 6.38
N LYS A 43 -7.52 -0.62 7.42
CA LYS A 43 -7.40 0.37 8.50
C LYS A 43 -5.98 0.86 8.65
N ASN A 44 -5.83 2.17 8.86
CA ASN A 44 -4.53 2.76 9.17
C ASN A 44 -4.11 2.39 10.59
N LYS A 45 -2.88 1.92 10.73
CA LYS A 45 -2.26 1.60 12.00
C LYS A 45 -0.88 2.23 12.07
N THR A 46 -0.71 3.14 13.01
CA THR A 46 0.59 3.71 13.31
C THR A 46 1.20 2.98 14.48
N ARG A 47 2.41 2.44 14.30
CA ARG A 47 3.20 1.83 15.36
C ARG A 47 4.50 2.57 15.55
N SER A 48 5.06 2.49 16.75
CA SER A 48 6.41 2.97 17.05
C SER A 48 7.33 1.83 17.41
N TYR A 49 8.58 1.87 16.94
CA TYR A 49 9.64 0.96 17.36
C TYR A 49 10.95 1.71 17.54
N ASP A 50 11.80 1.23 18.45
CA ASP A 50 13.13 1.76 18.65
C ASP A 50 14.11 1.11 17.67
N ASP A 51 14.86 1.92 16.94
CA ASP A 51 15.91 1.40 16.06
C ASP A 51 17.16 0.97 16.85
N LYS A 52 18.13 0.37 16.15
CA LYS A 52 19.38 -0.11 16.78
C LYS A 52 20.21 0.99 17.45
N GLN A 53 19.90 2.25 17.19
CA GLN A 53 20.58 3.43 17.75
C GLN A 53 19.76 4.05 18.90
N GLY A 54 18.64 3.44 19.28
CA GLY A 54 17.75 3.91 20.34
C GLY A 54 16.82 5.05 19.90
N ILE A 55 16.69 5.29 18.59
CA ILE A 55 15.80 6.33 18.07
C ILE A 55 14.42 5.74 17.82
N LYS A 56 13.39 6.33 18.44
CA LYS A 56 11.99 5.96 18.25
C LYS A 56 11.50 6.38 16.87
N ARG A 57 11.15 5.42 16.03
CA ARG A 57 10.58 5.64 14.70
C ARG A 57 9.10 5.33 14.68
N TYR A 58 8.33 6.11 13.92
CA TYR A 58 6.91 5.89 13.68
C TYR A 58 6.71 5.39 12.26
N VAL A 59 5.90 4.35 12.10
CA VAL A 59 5.52 3.83 10.78
C VAL A 59 4.01 3.69 10.74
N THR A 60 3.42 4.27 9.71
CA THR A 60 1.99 4.12 9.40
C THR A 60 1.85 3.06 8.33
N GLU A 61 1.13 2.00 8.67
CA GLU A 61 0.87 0.84 7.81
C GLU A 61 -0.65 0.72 7.63
N ILE A 62 -1.08 0.11 6.53
CA ILE A 62 -2.48 -0.19 6.27
C ILE A 62 -2.68 -1.68 6.53
N ILE A 63 -3.51 -2.02 7.53
CA ILE A 63 -3.91 -3.41 7.76
C ILE A 63 -5.06 -3.71 6.81
N GLY A 64 -4.83 -4.56 5.81
CA GLY A 64 -5.83 -4.88 4.78
C GLY A 64 -6.87 -5.87 5.27
N ASP A 65 -8.14 -5.50 5.12
CA ASP A 65 -9.30 -6.33 5.42
C ASP A 65 -9.88 -6.96 4.13
N HIS A 66 -9.78 -6.25 3.00
CA HIS A 66 -10.23 -6.73 1.69
C HIS A 66 -9.24 -6.35 0.57
N ILE A 67 -9.06 -7.25 -0.39
CA ILE A 67 -8.27 -7.02 -1.60
C ILE A 67 -9.04 -7.53 -2.82
N LEU A 68 -9.04 -6.74 -3.90
CA LEU A 68 -9.52 -7.14 -5.21
C LEU A 68 -8.42 -6.90 -6.22
N ILE A 69 -8.11 -7.93 -7.00
CA ILE A 69 -7.14 -7.83 -8.08
C ILE A 69 -7.87 -7.24 -9.29
N LEU A 70 -7.39 -6.09 -9.76
CA LEU A 70 -7.98 -5.34 -10.87
C LEU A 70 -7.22 -5.57 -12.18
N ASP A 71 -6.23 -6.46 -12.16
CA ASP A 71 -5.42 -6.75 -13.33
C ASP A 71 -6.31 -7.13 -14.51
N LYS A 72 -6.13 -6.40 -15.61
CA LYS A 72 -6.88 -6.65 -16.83
C LYS A 72 -6.26 -7.91 -17.41
N LYS A 73 -6.95 -9.04 -17.29
CA LYS A 73 -6.52 -10.29 -17.93
C LYS A 73 -6.25 -9.98 -19.41
N GLU A 74 -4.98 -9.82 -19.79
CA GLU A 74 -4.62 -9.73 -21.20
C GLU A 74 -5.08 -11.05 -21.82
N SER A 75 -6.02 -10.94 -22.78
CA SER A 75 -6.40 -12.06 -23.65
C SER A 75 -5.35 -12.27 -24.72
#